data_AF-A0A7W6ECH7-F1
#
_entry.id   AF-A0A7W6ECH7-F1
#
_cell.length_a   1.000
_cell.length_b   1.000
_cell.length_c   1.000
_cell.angle_alpha   90.00
_cell.angle_beta   90.00
_cell.angle_gamma   90.00
#
_symmetry.space_group_name_H-M   'P 1'
#
loop_
_entity.id
_entity.type
_entity.pdbx_description
1 polymer ?
#
loop_
_entity_poly.entity_id
_entity_poly.type
_entity_poly.pdbx_seq_one_letter_code
_entity_poly.pdbx_strand_id
1 'polypeptide(L)'
;MSAIPLPARHRPGLRPAMLGLALAALAVTVGVDALGGGHGVPWGRLLARLATDMLLPLAGFGAALGAMGEGGFALGLAALAAGAAAGLAWRHAFLEAMASLPNVASHAFLVGPIAGVAAGLLLLAPRALRPLLLGPAALAVGAMLAVAVKLADPSLRDPHVPWIAGLAGLSSMLAAACLVGAVRHRARDVALRILGSWVLAIACLTGGATLATRGAALPPPPPSLPGARFDETLFPEFGRAP
;
A
#
# COMPACT_ATOMS: atom_id res chain seq x y z
N MET A 1 -46.48 -22.68 -28.63
CA MET A 1 -45.07 -23.07 -28.83
C MET A 1 -44.27 -22.45 -27.69
N SER A 2 -43.92 -23.25 -26.66
CA SER A 2 -43.11 -22.78 -25.54
C SER A 2 -41.64 -22.78 -25.93
N ALA A 3 -41.00 -21.61 -25.86
CA ALA A 3 -39.57 -21.49 -26.12
C ALA A 3 -38.79 -22.26 -25.05
N ILE A 4 -37.96 -23.20 -25.48
CA ILE A 4 -37.03 -23.94 -24.62
C ILE A 4 -36.00 -22.93 -24.10
N PRO A 5 -35.90 -22.70 -22.78
CA PRO A 5 -34.86 -21.83 -22.23
C PRO A 5 -33.50 -22.46 -22.51
N LEU A 6 -32.69 -21.80 -23.34
CA LEU A 6 -31.33 -22.25 -23.61
C LEU A 6 -30.50 -22.18 -22.31
N PRO A 7 -29.68 -23.19 -22.02
CA PRO A 7 -28.80 -23.18 -20.86
C PRO A 7 -27.87 -21.96 -20.92
N ALA A 8 -27.90 -21.15 -19.86
CA ALA A 8 -27.05 -19.98 -19.75
C ALA A 8 -25.58 -20.40 -19.94
N ARG A 9 -24.93 -19.89 -21.00
CA ARG A 9 -23.50 -20.14 -21.26
C ARG A 9 -22.71 -19.77 -20.00
N HIS A 10 -22.06 -20.78 -19.43
CA HIS A 10 -21.15 -20.63 -18.31
C HIS A 10 -19.95 -19.82 -18.81
N ARG A 11 -19.97 -18.50 -18.59
CA ARG A 11 -18.80 -17.67 -18.84
C ARG A 11 -17.72 -18.14 -17.86
N PRO A 12 -16.53 -18.54 -18.31
CA PRO A 12 -15.44 -18.85 -17.39
C PRO A 12 -15.27 -17.64 -16.47
N GLY A 13 -15.41 -17.87 -15.17
CA GLY A 13 -15.41 -16.77 -14.21
C GLY A 13 -14.09 -16.00 -14.30
N LEU A 14 -14.15 -14.68 -14.18
CA LEU A 14 -12.94 -13.83 -14.09
C LEU A 14 -12.00 -14.25 -12.94
N ARG A 15 -12.53 -14.94 -11.93
CA ARG A 15 -11.87 -15.27 -10.66
C ARG A 15 -10.63 -16.18 -10.80
N PRO A 16 -10.66 -17.34 -11.48
CA PRO A 16 -9.46 -18.13 -11.74
C PRO A 16 -8.38 -17.37 -12.51
N ALA A 17 -8.75 -16.52 -13.47
CA ALA A 17 -7.78 -15.71 -14.21
C ALA A 17 -7.10 -14.67 -13.30
N MET A 18 -7.86 -14.05 -12.39
CA MET A 18 -7.33 -13.09 -11.41
C MET A 18 -6.44 -13.76 -10.36
N LEU A 19 -6.79 -14.98 -9.91
CA LEU A 19 -5.94 -15.76 -9.04
C LEU A 19 -4.62 -16.14 -9.74
N GLY A 20 -4.71 -16.56 -11.01
CA GLY A 20 -3.54 -16.83 -11.84
C GLY A 20 -2.65 -15.59 -11.99
N LEU A 21 -3.23 -14.42 -12.25
CA LEU A 21 -2.50 -13.15 -12.32
C LEU A 21 -1.85 -12.77 -10.98
N ALA A 22 -2.55 -12.94 -9.86
CA ALA A 22 -2.01 -12.66 -8.54
C ALA A 22 -0.83 -13.58 -8.22
N LEU A 23 -0.96 -14.88 -8.49
CA LEU A 23 0.10 -15.87 -8.28
C LEU A 23 1.28 -15.66 -9.23
N ALA A 24 1.03 -15.32 -10.49
CA ALA A 24 2.09 -15.00 -11.46
C ALA A 24 2.85 -13.75 -11.04
N ALA A 25 2.15 -12.67 -10.65
CA ALA A 25 2.78 -11.46 -10.16
C ALA A 25 3.59 -11.72 -8.87
N LEU A 26 3.06 -12.54 -7.95
CA LEU A 26 3.79 -12.96 -6.74
C LEU A 26 5.04 -13.78 -7.10
N ALA A 27 4.92 -14.76 -8.00
CA ALA A 27 6.03 -15.58 -8.45
C ALA A 27 7.11 -14.75 -9.14
N VAL A 28 6.74 -13.73 -9.93
CA VAL A 28 7.70 -12.76 -10.50
C VAL A 28 8.41 -12.00 -9.38
N THR A 29 7.68 -11.50 -8.38
CA THR A 29 8.32 -10.73 -7.28
C THR A 29 9.29 -11.59 -6.45
N VAL A 30 8.91 -12.82 -6.12
CA VAL A 30 9.76 -13.77 -5.39
C VAL A 30 10.93 -14.23 -6.27
N GLY A 31 10.68 -14.44 -7.56
CA GLY A 31 11.71 -14.83 -8.53
C GLY A 31 12.78 -13.76 -8.71
N VAL A 32 12.43 -12.48 -8.76
CA VAL A 32 13.44 -11.40 -8.86
C VAL A 32 14.28 -11.29 -7.57
N ASP A 33 13.66 -11.48 -6.40
CA ASP A 33 14.39 -11.51 -5.12
C ASP A 33 15.35 -12.71 -5.07
N ALA A 34 14.88 -13.90 -5.45
CA ALA A 34 15.67 -15.14 -5.46
C ALA A 34 16.81 -15.14 -6.49
N LEU A 35 16.63 -14.46 -7.63
CA LEU A 35 17.65 -14.35 -8.69
C LEU A 35 18.71 -13.27 -8.40
N GLY A 36 18.68 -12.67 -7.20
CA GLY A 36 19.71 -11.72 -6.76
C GLY A 36 19.64 -10.42 -7.56
N GLY A 37 18.47 -9.80 -7.62
CA GLY A 37 18.23 -8.57 -8.37
C GLY A 37 19.29 -7.50 -8.09
N GLY A 38 20.27 -7.37 -8.99
CA GLY A 38 21.32 -6.33 -8.99
C GLY A 38 22.19 -6.28 -7.72
N HIS A 39 23.51 -6.34 -7.89
CA HIS A 39 24.45 -6.05 -6.79
C HIS A 39 24.19 -4.63 -6.23
N GLY A 40 23.42 -4.49 -5.15
CA GLY A 40 23.26 -3.23 -4.41
C GLY A 40 21.86 -2.83 -3.97
N VAL A 41 20.78 -3.46 -4.46
CA VAL A 41 19.40 -3.09 -4.05
C VAL A 41 18.92 -4.01 -2.92
N PRO A 42 18.68 -3.51 -1.69
CA PRO A 42 18.18 -4.34 -0.60
C PRO A 42 16.67 -4.58 -0.75
N TRP A 43 16.28 -5.45 -1.69
CA TRP A 43 14.89 -5.77 -2.03
C TRP A 43 14.03 -6.13 -0.82
N GLY A 44 14.54 -6.96 0.10
CA GLY A 44 13.85 -7.29 1.34
C GLY A 44 13.49 -6.06 2.18
N ARG A 45 14.33 -5.01 2.21
CA ARG A 45 14.02 -3.75 2.91
C ARG A 45 12.97 -2.92 2.18
N LEU A 46 13.04 -2.85 0.85
CA LEU A 46 12.03 -2.16 0.03
C LEU A 46 10.66 -2.81 0.22
N LEU A 47 10.59 -4.13 0.08
CA LEU A 47 9.36 -4.90 0.24
C LEU A 47 8.84 -4.81 1.67
N ALA A 48 9.71 -4.89 2.69
CA ALA A 48 9.30 -4.71 4.08
C ALA A 48 8.73 -3.30 4.32
N ARG A 49 9.34 -2.25 3.75
CA ARG A 49 8.85 -0.87 3.88
C ARG A 49 7.47 -0.71 3.22
N LEU A 50 7.35 -1.14 1.96
CA LEU A 50 6.07 -1.12 1.23
C LEU A 50 5.01 -1.98 1.92
N ALA A 51 5.41 -3.12 2.49
CA ALA A 51 4.51 -3.97 3.24
C ALA A 51 4.03 -3.28 4.53
N THR A 52 4.91 -2.56 5.22
CA THR A 52 4.54 -1.86 6.46
C THR A 52 3.56 -0.72 6.17
N ASP A 53 3.78 0.04 5.10
CA ASP A 53 3.02 1.27 4.85
C ASP A 53 1.78 1.07 3.96
N MET A 54 1.85 0.15 2.98
CA MET A 54 0.84 -0.01 1.93
C MET A 54 0.12 -1.36 1.92
N LEU A 55 0.62 -2.40 2.61
CA LEU A 55 -0.04 -3.72 2.58
C LEU A 55 -1.47 -3.64 3.10
N LEU A 56 -1.68 -2.98 4.23
CA LEU A 56 -3.00 -2.87 4.85
C LEU A 56 -3.98 -2.04 3.99
N PRO A 57 -3.62 -0.84 3.49
CA PRO A 57 -4.45 -0.11 2.52
C PRO A 57 -4.78 -0.91 1.25
N LEU A 58 -3.78 -1.58 0.65
CA LEU A 58 -3.96 -2.34 -0.59
C LEU A 58 -4.80 -3.59 -0.38
N ALA A 59 -4.60 -4.30 0.72
CA ALA A 59 -5.44 -5.45 1.09
C ALA A 59 -6.88 -5.00 1.36
N GLY A 60 -7.06 -3.88 2.07
CA GLY A 60 -8.38 -3.30 2.33
C GLY A 60 -9.10 -2.87 1.04
N PHE A 61 -8.39 -2.19 0.14
CA PHE A 61 -8.94 -1.80 -1.16
C PHE A 61 -9.23 -3.01 -2.06
N GLY A 62 -8.34 -3.99 -2.09
CA GLY A 62 -8.54 -5.26 -2.80
C GLY A 62 -9.76 -6.02 -2.29
N ALA A 63 -9.92 -6.10 -0.96
CA ALA A 63 -11.12 -6.66 -0.33
C ALA A 63 -12.40 -5.92 -0.75
N ALA A 64 -12.37 -4.58 -0.83
CA ALA A 64 -13.50 -3.79 -1.31
C ALA A 64 -13.83 -4.11 -2.78
N LEU A 65 -12.82 -4.20 -3.66
CA LEU A 65 -12.98 -4.58 -5.06
C LEU A 65 -13.55 -6.00 -5.22
N GLY A 66 -13.06 -6.97 -4.44
CA GLY A 66 -13.55 -8.35 -4.46
C GLY A 66 -15.02 -8.48 -4.01
N ALA A 67 -15.54 -7.48 -3.31
CA ALA A 67 -16.95 -7.40 -2.94
C ALA A 67 -17.84 -6.76 -4.03
N MET A 68 -17.25 -6.11 -5.04
CA MET A 68 -17.96 -5.49 -6.16
C MET A 68 -18.27 -6.52 -7.27
N GLY A 69 -19.21 -6.17 -8.16
CA GLY A 69 -19.42 -6.90 -9.41
C GLY A 69 -18.30 -6.64 -10.42
N GLU A 70 -18.28 -7.38 -11.53
CA GLU A 70 -17.23 -7.32 -12.55
C GLU A 70 -17.01 -5.89 -13.10
N GLY A 71 -18.08 -5.15 -13.36
CA GLY A 71 -17.99 -3.77 -13.83
C GLY A 71 -17.35 -2.81 -12.81
N GLY A 72 -17.71 -2.96 -11.53
CA GLY A 72 -17.08 -2.18 -10.45
C GLY A 72 -15.62 -2.55 -10.26
N PHE A 73 -15.28 -3.83 -10.40
CA PHE A 73 -13.90 -4.29 -10.34
C PHE A 73 -13.05 -3.63 -11.44
N ALA A 74 -13.50 -3.71 -12.70
CA ALA A 74 -12.78 -3.13 -13.83
C ALA A 74 -12.64 -1.61 -13.71
N LEU A 75 -13.70 -0.91 -13.33
CA LEU A 75 -13.67 0.54 -13.11
C LEU A 75 -12.71 0.92 -11.98
N GLY A 76 -12.72 0.18 -10.87
CA GLY A 76 -11.81 0.39 -9.76
C GLY A 76 -10.34 0.18 -10.15
N LEU A 77 -10.04 -0.85 -10.95
CA LEU A 77 -8.70 -1.09 -11.46
C LEU A 77 -8.23 0.01 -12.42
N ALA A 78 -9.11 0.44 -13.34
CA ALA A 78 -8.81 1.53 -14.25
C ALA A 78 -8.58 2.86 -13.51
N ALA A 79 -9.42 3.16 -12.51
CA ALA A 79 -9.26 4.33 -11.66
C ALA A 79 -7.98 4.26 -10.81
N LEU A 80 -7.61 3.08 -10.32
CA LEU A 80 -6.35 2.88 -9.61
C LEU A 80 -5.14 3.11 -10.53
N ALA A 81 -5.17 2.61 -11.77
CA ALA A 81 -4.12 2.86 -12.75
C ALA A 81 -4.00 4.35 -13.11
N ALA A 82 -5.14 5.03 -13.32
CA ALA A 82 -5.18 6.46 -13.53
C ALA A 82 -4.64 7.25 -12.32
N GLY A 83 -4.99 6.81 -11.10
CA GLY A 83 -4.48 7.36 -9.85
C GLY A 83 -2.96 7.22 -9.74
N ALA A 84 -2.42 6.05 -10.07
CA ALA A 84 -0.98 5.81 -10.08
C ALA A 84 -0.26 6.71 -11.10
N ALA A 85 -0.80 6.85 -12.31
CA ALA A 85 -0.26 7.76 -13.31
C ALA A 85 -0.29 9.23 -12.84
N ALA A 86 -1.41 9.66 -12.26
CA ALA A 86 -1.55 11.00 -11.67
C ALA A 86 -0.59 11.21 -10.50
N GLY A 87 -0.41 10.21 -9.63
CA GLY A 87 0.54 10.25 -8.51
C GLY A 87 1.98 10.40 -8.96
N LEU A 88 2.37 9.76 -10.07
CA LEU A 88 3.69 9.97 -10.68
C LEU A 88 3.86 11.41 -11.20
N ALA A 89 2.84 11.94 -11.88
CA ALA A 89 2.88 13.30 -12.45
C ALA A 89 2.87 14.40 -11.37
N TRP A 90 2.05 14.25 -10.32
CA TRP A 90 1.88 15.23 -9.25
C TRP A 90 2.80 15.03 -8.06
N ARG A 91 3.72 14.05 -8.12
CA ARG A 91 4.63 13.75 -7.01
C ARG A 91 5.36 14.98 -6.49
N HIS A 92 5.88 15.83 -7.37
CA HIS A 92 6.63 17.04 -6.97
C HIS A 92 5.74 18.03 -6.22
N ALA A 93 4.57 18.37 -6.78
CA ALA A 93 3.60 19.25 -6.12
C ALA A 93 3.11 18.67 -4.77
N PHE A 94 2.91 17.35 -4.69
CA PHE A 94 2.58 16.69 -3.43
C PHE A 94 3.70 16.83 -2.40
N LEU A 95 4.95 16.56 -2.79
CA LEU A 95 6.10 16.70 -1.90
C LEU A 95 6.34 18.15 -1.49
N GLU A 96 6.14 19.12 -2.37
CA GLU A 96 6.22 20.55 -2.07
C GLU A 96 5.14 20.98 -1.08
N ALA A 97 3.88 20.57 -1.30
CA ALA A 97 2.80 20.83 -0.36
C ALA A 97 3.12 20.25 1.02
N MET A 98 3.72 19.06 1.04
CA MET A 98 4.12 18.38 2.27
C MET A 98 5.46 18.87 2.82
N ALA A 99 6.26 19.63 2.08
CA ALA A 99 7.56 20.15 2.55
C ALA A 99 7.39 21.17 3.69
N SER A 100 6.23 21.83 3.74
CA SER A 100 5.83 22.69 4.87
C SER A 100 5.66 21.93 6.19
N LEU A 101 5.53 20.60 6.13
CA LEU A 101 5.38 19.75 7.30
C LEU A 101 6.76 19.23 7.76
N PRO A 102 7.19 19.54 9.00
CA PRO A 102 8.48 19.06 9.52
C PRO A 102 8.52 17.52 9.56
N ASN A 103 9.67 16.93 9.24
CA ASN A 103 9.93 15.48 9.15
C ASN A 103 9.21 14.71 8.01
N VAL A 104 8.55 15.39 7.06
CA VAL A 104 7.91 14.70 5.92
C VAL A 104 8.91 14.03 4.98
N ALA A 105 10.06 14.68 4.73
CA ALA A 105 11.05 14.19 3.80
C ALA A 105 11.65 12.83 4.25
N SER A 106 11.61 12.55 5.55
CA SER A 106 12.32 11.43 6.15
C SER A 106 11.61 10.08 5.96
N HIS A 107 10.29 10.02 5.75
CA HIS A 107 9.58 8.73 5.88
C HIS A 107 8.34 8.46 5.04
N ALA A 108 7.93 9.30 4.07
CA ALA A 108 6.70 9.04 3.30
C ALA A 108 5.44 8.87 4.18
N PHE A 109 5.43 9.48 5.37
CA PHE A 109 4.56 9.09 6.49
C PHE A 109 3.06 9.15 6.23
N LEU A 110 2.59 10.06 5.37
CA LEU A 110 1.16 10.24 5.12
C LEU A 110 0.63 9.34 4.00
N VAL A 111 1.50 8.66 3.26
CA VAL A 111 1.10 7.85 2.10
C VAL A 111 0.22 6.67 2.55
N GLY A 112 0.67 5.92 3.56
CA GLY A 112 -0.09 4.83 4.18
C GLY A 112 -1.41 5.31 4.81
N PRO A 113 -1.41 6.34 5.68
CA PRO A 113 -2.62 6.92 6.26
C PRO A 113 -3.65 7.41 5.22
N ILE A 114 -3.24 8.14 4.18
CA ILE A 114 -4.17 8.64 3.15
C ILE A 114 -4.80 7.47 2.39
N ALA A 115 -3.99 6.51 1.94
CA ALA A 115 -4.49 5.31 1.27
C ALA A 115 -5.39 4.48 2.19
N GLY A 116 -5.02 4.35 3.47
CA GLY A 116 -5.77 3.62 4.49
C GLY A 116 -7.12 4.26 4.80
N VAL A 117 -7.20 5.59 4.93
CA VAL A 117 -8.47 6.31 5.10
C VAL A 117 -9.36 6.08 3.88
N ALA A 118 -8.82 6.22 2.67
CA ALA A 118 -9.58 5.99 1.43
C ALA A 118 -10.14 4.55 1.35
N ALA A 119 -9.29 3.54 1.60
CA ALA A 119 -9.69 2.14 1.60
C ALA A 119 -10.68 1.80 2.73
N GLY A 120 -10.43 2.31 3.94
CA GLY A 120 -11.27 2.09 5.11
C GLY A 120 -12.66 2.70 4.96
N LEU A 121 -12.75 3.93 4.45
CA LEU A 121 -14.03 4.58 4.13
C LEU A 121 -14.81 3.81 3.07
N LEU A 122 -14.14 3.34 2.01
CA LEU A 122 -14.78 2.52 0.98
C LEU A 122 -15.32 1.19 1.55
N LEU A 123 -14.59 0.55 2.45
CA LEU A 123 -15.00 -0.69 3.10
C LEU A 123 -16.21 -0.50 4.04
N LEU A 124 -16.18 0.57 4.84
CA LEU A 124 -17.24 0.92 5.79
C LEU A 124 -18.50 1.46 5.09
N ALA A 125 -18.36 2.02 3.90
CA ALA A 125 -19.47 2.59 3.16
C ALA A 125 -20.61 1.58 2.94
N PRO A 126 -21.88 2.01 3.09
CA PRO A 126 -23.03 1.19 2.75
C PRO A 126 -23.00 0.86 1.25
N ARG A 127 -23.61 -0.27 0.87
CA ARG A 127 -23.60 -0.77 -0.51
C ARG A 127 -23.98 0.27 -1.56
N ALA A 128 -24.95 1.14 -1.24
CA ALA A 128 -25.41 2.19 -2.14
C ALA A 128 -24.34 3.27 -2.42
N LEU A 129 -23.45 3.55 -1.47
CA LEU A 129 -22.40 4.57 -1.60
C LEU A 129 -21.08 4.03 -2.15
N ARG A 130 -20.86 2.71 -2.12
CA ARG A 130 -19.60 2.11 -2.60
C ARG A 130 -19.26 2.46 -4.05
N PRO A 131 -20.20 2.42 -5.02
CA PRO A 131 -19.88 2.80 -6.41
C PRO A 131 -19.44 4.26 -6.54
N LEU A 132 -20.03 5.16 -5.74
CA LEU A 132 -19.68 6.58 -5.72
C LEU A 132 -18.28 6.81 -5.15
N LEU A 133 -17.94 6.12 -4.05
CA LEU A 133 -16.65 6.26 -3.37
C LEU A 133 -15.52 5.47 -4.05
N LEU A 134 -15.85 4.49 -4.89
CA LEU A 134 -14.89 3.62 -5.54
C LEU A 134 -13.86 4.41 -6.36
N GLY A 135 -14.31 5.32 -7.21
CA GLY A 135 -13.43 6.13 -8.06
C GLY A 135 -12.44 6.97 -7.26
N PRO A 136 -12.92 7.85 -6.36
CA PRO A 136 -12.05 8.65 -5.49
C PRO A 136 -11.09 7.81 -4.64
N ALA A 137 -11.57 6.70 -4.06
CA ALA A 137 -10.72 5.84 -3.25
C ALA A 137 -9.65 5.13 -4.08
N ALA A 138 -10.01 4.63 -5.26
CA ALA A 138 -9.07 4.00 -6.20
C ALA A 138 -8.00 4.97 -6.68
N LEU A 139 -8.39 6.21 -7.03
CA LEU A 139 -7.47 7.27 -7.42
C LEU A 139 -6.49 7.60 -6.29
N ALA A 140 -6.99 7.78 -5.06
CA ALA A 140 -6.15 8.06 -3.91
C ALA A 140 -5.18 6.92 -3.59
N VAL A 141 -5.66 5.67 -3.53
CA VAL A 141 -4.82 4.49 -3.26
C VAL A 141 -3.78 4.30 -4.35
N GLY A 142 -4.15 4.44 -5.63
CA GLY A 142 -3.23 4.35 -6.76
C GLY A 142 -2.15 5.43 -6.74
N ALA A 143 -2.55 6.68 -6.50
CA ALA A 143 -1.62 7.81 -6.41
C ALA A 143 -0.63 7.62 -5.26
N MET A 144 -1.13 7.22 -4.08
CA MET A 144 -0.30 6.94 -2.91
C MET A 144 0.63 5.75 -3.14
N LEU A 145 0.19 4.69 -3.82
CA LEU A 145 1.06 3.58 -4.20
C LEU A 145 2.23 4.05 -5.08
N ALA A 146 1.97 4.85 -6.11
CA ALA A 146 3.03 5.37 -6.98
C ALA A 146 4.04 6.25 -6.22
N VAL A 147 3.55 7.09 -5.30
CA VAL A 147 4.40 7.92 -4.42
C VAL A 147 5.21 7.03 -3.47
N ALA A 148 4.60 6.04 -2.82
CA ALA A 148 5.28 5.09 -1.93
C ALA A 148 6.42 4.37 -2.64
N VAL A 149 6.12 3.81 -3.83
CA VAL A 149 7.10 3.08 -4.63
C VAL A 149 8.31 3.94 -4.95
N LYS A 150 8.11 5.23 -5.29
CA LYS A 150 9.21 6.13 -5.59
C LYS A 150 9.95 6.70 -4.38
N LEU A 151 9.29 6.84 -3.24
CA LEU A 151 9.95 7.25 -2.00
C LEU A 151 10.73 6.09 -1.36
N ALA A 152 10.29 4.85 -1.57
CA ALA A 152 10.95 3.67 -1.03
C ALA A 152 12.10 3.16 -1.91
N ASP A 153 12.20 3.60 -3.18
CA ASP A 153 13.21 3.22 -4.16
C ASP A 153 14.63 3.66 -3.72
N PRO A 154 15.48 2.73 -3.23
CA PRO A 154 16.81 3.07 -2.76
C PRO A 154 17.82 3.21 -3.92
N SER A 155 17.46 2.75 -5.12
CA SER A 155 18.38 2.63 -6.24
C SER A 155 18.57 3.95 -6.98
N LEU A 156 17.59 4.87 -6.87
CA LEU A 156 17.43 6.13 -7.62
C LEU A 156 17.51 6.02 -9.17
N ARG A 157 18.02 4.91 -9.72
CA ARG A 157 18.40 4.72 -11.12
C ARG A 157 17.99 3.37 -11.69
N ASP A 158 17.56 2.40 -10.88
CA ASP A 158 17.13 1.10 -11.42
C ASP A 158 15.68 1.20 -11.96
N PRO A 159 15.46 1.02 -13.27
CA PRO A 159 14.13 1.09 -13.86
C PRO A 159 13.22 -0.07 -13.43
N HIS A 160 13.76 -1.18 -12.91
CA HIS A 160 12.99 -2.37 -12.55
C HIS A 160 12.32 -2.27 -11.17
N VAL A 161 12.93 -1.55 -10.22
CA VAL A 161 12.40 -1.30 -8.86
C VAL A 161 10.93 -0.88 -8.84
N PRO A 162 10.51 0.17 -9.56
CA PRO A 162 9.12 0.59 -9.52
C PRO A 162 8.14 -0.45 -10.08
N TRP A 163 8.55 -1.21 -11.10
CA TRP A 163 7.71 -2.25 -11.70
C TRP A 163 7.48 -3.41 -10.74
N ILE A 164 8.54 -3.90 -10.10
CA ILE A 164 8.45 -5.03 -9.16
C ILE A 164 7.65 -4.64 -7.92
N ALA A 165 7.91 -3.45 -7.37
CA ALA A 165 7.16 -2.92 -6.24
C ALA A 165 5.66 -2.72 -6.58
N GLY A 166 5.36 -2.19 -7.77
CA GLY A 166 3.99 -2.07 -8.28
C GLY A 166 3.30 -3.42 -8.45
N LEU A 167 4.01 -4.41 -9.02
CA LEU A 167 3.51 -5.78 -9.17
C LEU A 167 3.25 -6.46 -7.82
N ALA A 168 4.11 -6.26 -6.83
CA ALA A 168 3.92 -6.77 -5.47
C ALA A 168 2.69 -6.14 -4.79
N GLY A 169 2.50 -4.83 -4.98
CA GLY A 169 1.30 -4.14 -4.50
C GLY A 169 0.03 -4.66 -5.18
N LEU A 170 0.07 -4.81 -6.50
CA LEU A 170 -1.04 -5.32 -7.30
C LEU A 170 -1.38 -6.77 -6.94
N SER A 171 -0.39 -7.65 -6.78
CA SER A 171 -0.60 -9.06 -6.42
C SER A 171 -1.26 -9.19 -5.06
N SER A 172 -0.81 -8.41 -4.07
CA SER A 172 -1.39 -8.36 -2.72
C SER A 172 -2.85 -7.91 -2.75
N MET A 173 -3.16 -6.87 -3.52
CA MET A 173 -4.52 -6.37 -3.71
C MET A 173 -5.41 -7.43 -4.39
N LEU A 174 -4.93 -8.05 -5.47
CA LEU A 174 -5.68 -9.09 -6.19
C LEU A 174 -5.91 -10.34 -5.34
N ALA A 175 -4.92 -10.75 -4.53
CA ALA A 175 -5.07 -11.86 -3.59
C ALA A 175 -6.19 -11.58 -2.58
N ALA A 176 -6.22 -10.38 -1.99
CA ALA A 176 -7.30 -9.97 -1.09
C ALA A 176 -8.66 -9.93 -1.79
N ALA A 177 -8.72 -9.43 -3.04
CA ALA A 177 -9.95 -9.42 -3.84
C ALA A 177 -10.48 -10.84 -4.10
N CYS A 178 -9.60 -11.77 -4.48
CA CYS A 178 -9.95 -13.18 -4.69
C CYS A 178 -10.45 -13.83 -3.40
N LEU A 179 -9.76 -13.62 -2.28
CA LEU A 179 -10.14 -14.17 -0.98
C LEU A 179 -11.55 -13.72 -0.58
N VAL A 180 -11.83 -12.41 -0.66
CA VAL A 180 -13.15 -11.85 -0.32
C VAL A 180 -14.22 -12.29 -1.32
N GLY A 181 -13.87 -12.40 -2.60
CA GLY A 181 -14.77 -12.89 -3.64
C GLY A 181 -15.28 -14.30 -3.38
N ALA A 182 -14.48 -15.14 -2.70
CA ALA A 182 -14.82 -16.52 -2.35
C ALA A 182 -15.76 -16.65 -1.12
N VAL A 183 -15.87 -15.62 -0.28
CA VAL A 183 -16.67 -15.67 0.96
C VAL A 183 -18.18 -15.47 0.69
N ARG A 184 -19.02 -16.21 1.42
CA ARG A 184 -20.49 -16.10 1.34
C ARG A 184 -20.98 -14.69 1.72
N HIS A 185 -22.03 -14.23 1.02
CA HIS A 185 -22.54 -12.86 1.06
C HIS A 185 -22.78 -12.29 2.47
N ARG A 186 -23.38 -13.05 3.39
CA ARG A 186 -23.72 -12.56 4.74
C ARG A 186 -22.50 -12.39 5.65
N ALA A 187 -21.57 -13.34 5.62
CA ALA A 187 -20.32 -13.26 6.39
C ALA A 187 -19.38 -12.18 5.82
N ARG A 188 -19.40 -12.01 4.49
CA ARG A 188 -18.58 -11.03 3.78
C ARG A 188 -18.81 -9.59 4.24
N ASP A 189 -20.07 -9.17 4.45
CA ASP A 189 -20.34 -7.79 4.87
C ASP A 189 -19.80 -7.47 6.25
N VAL A 190 -19.96 -8.39 7.20
CA VAL A 190 -19.46 -8.23 8.56
C VAL A 190 -17.94 -8.18 8.55
N ALA A 191 -17.29 -9.11 7.84
CA ALA A 191 -15.84 -9.15 7.70
C ALA A 191 -15.30 -7.85 7.08
N LEU A 192 -15.93 -7.31 6.03
CA LEU A 192 -15.51 -6.06 5.40
C LEU A 192 -15.68 -4.84 6.31
N ARG A 193 -16.71 -4.81 7.16
CA ARG A 193 -16.88 -3.73 8.14
C ARG A 193 -15.84 -3.80 9.25
N ILE A 194 -15.55 -5.00 9.76
CA ILE A 194 -14.49 -5.21 10.76
C ILE A 194 -13.15 -4.78 10.15
N LEU A 195 -12.80 -5.31 8.98
CA LEU A 195 -11.57 -4.93 8.27
C LEU A 195 -11.53 -3.42 7.99
N GLY A 196 -12.62 -2.83 7.51
CA GLY A 196 -12.71 -1.40 7.24
C GLY A 196 -12.49 -0.54 8.48
N SER A 197 -13.07 -0.94 9.62
CA SER A 197 -12.85 -0.25 10.90
C SER A 197 -11.40 -0.33 11.36
N TRP A 198 -10.75 -1.48 11.18
CA TRP A 198 -9.34 -1.67 11.52
C TRP A 198 -8.41 -0.85 10.62
N VAL A 199 -8.62 -0.94 9.30
CA VAL A 199 -7.85 -0.15 8.31
C VAL A 199 -7.99 1.34 8.62
N LEU A 200 -9.21 1.82 8.86
CA LEU A 200 -9.45 3.23 9.18
C LEU A 200 -8.84 3.63 10.52
N ALA A 201 -9.00 2.81 11.57
CA ALA A 201 -8.42 3.09 12.89
C ALA A 201 -6.90 3.15 12.85
N ILE A 202 -6.24 2.19 12.17
CA ILE A 202 -4.78 2.18 12.03
C ILE A 202 -4.32 3.38 11.21
N ALA A 203 -5.02 3.74 10.14
CA ALA A 203 -4.70 4.91 9.33
C ALA A 203 -4.83 6.22 10.13
N CYS A 204 -5.91 6.37 10.91
CA CYS A 204 -6.10 7.52 11.79
C CYS A 204 -5.09 7.55 12.94
N LEU A 205 -4.72 6.40 13.51
CA LEU A 205 -3.75 6.30 14.60
C LEU A 205 -2.34 6.63 14.11
N THR A 206 -1.90 6.04 13.00
CA THR A 206 -0.58 6.29 12.41
C THR A 206 -0.49 7.71 11.86
N GLY A 207 -1.50 8.16 11.11
CA GLY A 207 -1.61 9.55 10.67
C GLY A 207 -1.64 10.52 11.87
N GLY A 208 -2.47 10.25 12.87
CA GLY A 208 -2.56 11.04 14.09
C GLY A 208 -1.27 11.09 14.89
N ALA A 209 -0.58 9.97 15.05
CA ALA A 209 0.72 9.90 15.73
C ALA A 209 1.78 10.71 15.00
N THR A 210 1.85 10.62 13.66
CA THR A 210 2.76 11.46 12.84
C THR A 210 2.42 12.94 12.94
N LEU A 211 1.14 13.26 13.18
CA LEU A 211 0.65 14.61 13.43
C LEU A 211 0.94 15.10 14.85
N ALA A 212 0.96 14.21 15.85
CA ALA A 212 1.13 14.55 17.26
C ALA A 212 2.60 14.66 17.67
N THR A 213 3.51 13.90 17.05
CA THR A 213 4.96 14.01 17.28
C THR A 213 5.58 15.27 16.66
N ARG A 214 4.75 16.12 16.05
CA ARG A 214 5.10 17.46 15.56
C ARG A 214 5.52 18.36 16.73
N GLY A 215 6.77 18.82 16.69
CA GLY A 215 7.27 19.84 17.62
C GLY A 215 8.30 19.35 18.63
N ALA A 216 8.52 18.03 18.76
CA ALA A 216 9.77 17.55 19.33
C ALA A 216 10.89 17.79 18.31
N ALA A 217 11.32 19.05 18.15
CA ALA A 217 12.63 19.32 17.62
C ALA A 217 13.57 18.46 18.45
N LEU A 218 14.20 17.46 17.82
CA LEU A 218 15.35 16.85 18.44
C LEU A 218 16.26 18.03 18.81
N PRO A 219 16.61 18.20 20.10
CA PRO A 219 17.55 19.24 20.46
C PRO A 219 18.75 19.07 19.55
N PRO A 220 19.32 20.17 19.01
CA PRO A 220 20.49 20.07 18.16
C PRO A 220 21.50 19.17 18.89
N PRO A 221 22.12 18.19 18.19
CA PRO A 221 23.09 17.33 18.82
C PRO A 221 24.06 18.24 19.58
N PRO A 222 24.37 17.93 20.85
CA PRO A 222 25.28 18.77 21.63
C PRO A 222 26.54 19.00 20.79
N PRO A 223 27.09 20.22 20.78
CA PRO A 223 28.27 20.53 19.97
C PRO A 223 29.30 19.45 20.21
N SER A 224 29.68 18.72 19.15
CA SER A 224 30.73 17.73 19.21
C SER A 224 31.98 18.47 19.68
N LEU A 225 32.40 18.20 20.92
CA LEU A 225 33.65 18.74 21.44
C LEU A 225 34.75 18.36 20.45
N PRO A 226 35.57 19.33 19.98
CA PRO A 226 36.72 19.03 19.14
C PRO A 226 37.64 18.04 19.89
N GLY A 227 37.57 16.76 19.54
CA GLY A 227 38.39 15.71 20.17
C GLY A 227 37.68 14.41 20.57
N ALA A 228 36.34 14.32 20.51
CA ALA A 228 35.65 13.06 20.79
C ALA A 228 35.83 12.06 19.64
N ARG A 229 36.82 11.16 19.77
CA ARG A 229 37.00 10.00 18.89
C ARG A 229 35.79 9.07 19.01
N PHE A 230 35.30 8.59 17.88
CA PHE A 230 34.16 7.65 17.73
C PHE A 230 34.46 6.21 18.22
N ASP A 231 35.33 6.02 19.22
CA ASP A 231 35.86 4.69 19.58
C ASP A 231 35.40 4.14 20.93
N GLU A 232 34.50 4.81 21.66
CA GLU A 232 34.07 4.37 23.00
C GLU A 232 32.56 4.63 23.20
N THR A 233 31.59 3.70 23.19
CA THR A 233 31.47 2.30 22.81
C THR A 233 29.98 1.91 22.87
N LEU A 234 29.55 0.94 22.08
CA LEU A 234 28.48 -0.01 22.45
C LEU A 234 29.24 -1.22 23.03
N PHE A 235 29.69 -1.08 24.29
CA PHE A 235 30.57 -1.96 25.10
C PHE A 235 32.09 -1.86 24.78
N PRO A 236 33.03 -1.64 25.74
CA PRO A 236 33.09 -2.34 27.02
C PRO A 236 33.65 -1.62 28.29
N GLU A 237 34.09 -0.35 28.29
CA GLU A 237 34.74 0.24 29.50
C GLU A 237 33.82 0.68 30.65
N PHE A 238 32.50 0.45 30.55
CA PHE A 238 31.68 0.27 31.77
C PHE A 238 32.19 -0.90 32.65
N GLY A 239 33.12 -1.72 32.15
CA GLY A 239 33.95 -2.61 32.93
C GLY A 239 35.15 -1.91 33.59
N ARG A 240 34.88 -1.28 34.75
CA ARG A 240 35.72 -1.18 35.96
C ARG A 240 36.16 0.24 36.38
N ALA A 241 35.35 0.79 37.29
CA ALA A 241 35.85 1.36 38.55
C ALA A 241 35.04 0.67 39.69
N PRO A 242 35.58 0.40 40.89
CA PRO A 242 36.75 1.00 41.55
C PRO A 242 38.06 0.20 41.46
#